data_AF-A0A1W9L604-F1
#
_entry.id   AF-A0A1W9L604-F1
#
_cell.length_a   1.000
_cell.length_b   1.000
_cell.length_c   1.000
_cell.angle_alpha   90.00
_cell.angle_beta   90.00
_cell.angle_gamma   90.00
#
_symmetry.space_group_name_H-M   'P 1'
#
loop_
_entity.id
_entity.type
_entity.pdbx_description
1 polymer ?
#
loop_
_entity_poly.entity_id
_entity_poly.type
_entity_poly.pdbx_seq_one_letter_code
_entity_poly.pdbx_strand_id
1 'polypeptide(L)'
;MRKHITTRSTTLQWHHLAMVLIPLSSLSTSAAELSDKVALELEKPAYVAPWQRYKGWDTNDWKNYNNLTQEVSPAVTPVQKFDSPLTGNAEKGQKLVADRSRGGSCYACHILPGATFPGNVGPDLSTIGTRTDAYLFNYIYDARNVNPNTVMPPWGTHQVFTPEEIKDMVAYLKTLTTPTVFKSSDEDPAKRPVPVENRDNLDEFVNPAMVAIETGQKLFNQVSSSMNKSCKNCHDDPKEAFKTWAATMPKFEPRLKKMIGVEELITRHARATTGADYPAQSE
;
A
#
# COMPACT_ATOMS: atom_id res chain seq x y z
N MET A 1 50.02 -35.42 -63.82
CA MET A 1 48.86 -36.19 -63.33
C MET A 1 48.10 -35.34 -62.31
N ARG A 2 46.92 -34.83 -62.69
CA ARG A 2 46.06 -33.96 -61.87
C ARG A 2 45.49 -34.77 -60.69
N LYS A 3 45.67 -34.30 -59.46
CA LYS A 3 44.89 -34.78 -58.30
C LYS A 3 43.86 -33.71 -57.96
N HIS A 4 42.59 -34.09 -58.06
CA HIS A 4 41.43 -33.28 -57.74
C HIS A 4 41.41 -32.95 -56.24
N ILE A 5 41.30 -31.67 -55.91
CA ILE A 5 41.00 -31.18 -54.56
C ILE A 5 39.48 -31.17 -54.43
N THR A 6 38.95 -31.99 -53.52
CA THR A 6 37.52 -32.07 -53.19
C THR A 6 37.24 -31.11 -52.04
N THR A 7 36.53 -30.01 -52.32
CA THR A 7 36.02 -29.08 -51.31
C THR A 7 34.84 -29.71 -50.57
N ARG A 8 34.99 -29.97 -49.27
CA ARG A 8 33.87 -30.36 -48.40
C ARG A 8 33.06 -29.12 -48.03
N SER A 9 31.80 -29.09 -48.46
CA SER A 9 30.79 -28.13 -48.01
C SER A 9 30.40 -28.44 -46.57
N THR A 10 30.65 -27.51 -45.64
CA THR A 10 30.13 -27.54 -44.27
C THR A 10 28.75 -26.90 -44.27
N THR A 11 27.70 -27.72 -44.26
CA THR A 11 26.33 -27.26 -43.97
C THR A 11 26.21 -26.93 -42.49
N LEU A 12 26.05 -25.64 -42.18
CA LEU A 12 25.75 -25.12 -40.85
C LEU A 12 24.33 -25.53 -40.46
N GLN A 13 24.20 -26.38 -39.44
CA GLN A 13 22.92 -26.87 -38.94
C GLN A 13 22.33 -25.83 -37.97
N TRP A 14 21.44 -24.98 -38.48
CA TRP A 14 20.70 -24.00 -37.69
C TRP A 14 19.76 -24.73 -36.73
N HIS A 15 20.10 -24.73 -35.44
CA HIS A 15 19.18 -25.16 -34.40
C HIS A 15 18.15 -24.06 -34.20
N HIS A 16 16.92 -24.28 -34.69
CA HIS A 16 15.79 -23.44 -34.35
C HIS A 16 15.52 -23.58 -32.85
N LEU A 17 15.92 -22.57 -32.07
CA LEU A 17 15.42 -22.40 -30.71
C LEU A 17 13.92 -22.08 -30.83
N ALA A 18 13.07 -23.06 -30.56
CA ALA A 18 11.65 -22.82 -30.37
C ALA A 18 11.50 -22.00 -29.08
N MET A 19 11.24 -20.70 -29.23
CA MET A 19 10.79 -19.85 -28.14
C MET A 19 9.43 -20.38 -27.68
N VAL A 20 9.41 -21.11 -26.57
CA VAL A 20 8.18 -21.46 -25.87
C VAL A 20 7.63 -20.16 -25.29
N LEU A 21 6.67 -19.57 -25.99
CA LEU A 21 5.80 -18.53 -25.46
C LEU A 21 4.98 -19.15 -24.33
N ILE A 22 5.45 -18.97 -23.09
CA ILE A 22 4.65 -19.24 -21.91
C ILE A 22 3.62 -18.11 -21.84
N PRO A 23 2.31 -18.38 -21.98
CA PRO A 23 1.31 -17.34 -21.79
C PRO A 23 1.39 -16.89 -20.33
N LEU A 24 1.73 -15.62 -20.10
CA LEU A 24 1.47 -14.97 -18.82
C LEU A 24 -0.05 -14.98 -18.64
N SER A 25 -0.55 -16.02 -17.99
CA SER A 25 -1.88 -16.01 -17.40
C SER A 25 -1.82 -14.94 -16.32
N SER A 26 -2.65 -13.92 -16.45
CA SER A 26 -2.93 -12.97 -15.39
C SER A 26 -3.25 -13.79 -14.13
N LEU A 27 -2.36 -13.76 -13.13
CA LEU A 27 -2.68 -14.26 -11.81
C LEU A 27 -3.71 -13.30 -11.23
N SER A 28 -4.98 -13.55 -11.53
CA SER A 28 -6.06 -12.97 -10.76
C SER A 28 -5.98 -13.59 -9.38
N THR A 29 -5.35 -12.89 -8.44
CA THR A 29 -5.40 -13.26 -7.02
C THR A 29 -6.82 -12.99 -6.54
N SER A 30 -7.74 -13.92 -6.77
CA SER A 30 -9.05 -13.89 -6.15
C SER A 30 -8.86 -13.92 -4.63
N ALA A 31 -9.43 -12.95 -3.91
CA ALA A 31 -9.42 -12.98 -2.46
C ALA A 31 -10.03 -14.31 -1.99
N ALA A 32 -9.36 -14.99 -1.05
CA ALA A 32 -9.88 -16.25 -0.52
C ALA A 32 -11.26 -16.01 0.10
N GLU A 33 -12.26 -16.74 -0.37
CA GLU A 33 -13.63 -16.62 0.13
C GLU A 33 -13.76 -17.34 1.48
N LEU A 34 -14.55 -16.75 2.37
CA LEU A 34 -14.96 -17.40 3.60
C LEU A 34 -16.04 -18.44 3.25
N SER A 35 -15.90 -19.66 3.78
CA SER A 35 -16.90 -20.70 3.56
C SER A 35 -18.24 -20.30 4.17
N ASP A 36 -19.30 -20.49 3.38
CA ASP A 36 -20.70 -20.39 3.78
C ASP A 36 -21.08 -21.23 5.01
N LYS A 37 -20.34 -22.32 5.26
CA LYS A 37 -20.48 -23.18 6.45
C LYS A 37 -20.07 -22.50 7.75
N VAL A 38 -19.30 -21.42 7.70
CA VAL A 38 -18.96 -20.63 8.89
C VAL A 38 -20.21 -19.85 9.31
N ALA A 39 -20.75 -20.20 10.48
CA ALA A 39 -21.90 -19.50 11.05
C ALA A 39 -21.52 -18.07 11.40
N LEU A 40 -22.25 -17.09 10.86
CA LEU A 40 -22.04 -15.67 11.14
C LEU A 40 -23.38 -14.99 11.36
N GLU A 41 -23.42 -14.02 12.26
CA GLU A 41 -24.55 -13.11 12.35
C GLU A 41 -24.47 -12.11 11.18
N LEU A 42 -25.51 -12.02 10.35
CA LEU A 42 -25.50 -11.27 9.09
C LEU A 42 -26.26 -9.94 9.18
N GLU A 43 -27.21 -9.81 10.10
CA GLU A 43 -28.12 -8.67 10.18
C GLU A 43 -27.55 -7.54 11.04
N LYS A 44 -27.11 -7.86 12.26
CA LYS A 44 -26.54 -6.90 13.21
C LYS A 44 -25.12 -6.51 12.78
N PRO A 45 -24.81 -5.21 12.60
CA PRO A 45 -23.44 -4.76 12.33
C PRO A 45 -22.46 -5.21 13.41
N ALA A 46 -21.24 -5.58 13.03
CA ALA A 46 -20.18 -5.97 13.98
C ALA A 46 -19.64 -4.78 14.79
N TYR A 47 -19.88 -3.55 14.31
CA TYR A 47 -19.47 -2.28 14.89
C TYR A 47 -20.68 -1.39 15.18
N VAL A 48 -20.52 -0.43 16.09
CA VAL A 48 -21.52 0.61 16.33
C VAL A 48 -21.65 1.49 15.09
N ALA A 49 -22.89 1.72 14.64
CA ALA A 49 -23.20 2.55 13.46
C ALA A 49 -24.20 3.67 13.84
N PRO A 50 -23.96 4.93 13.45
CA PRO A 50 -22.80 5.42 12.70
C PRO A 50 -21.52 5.34 13.55
N TRP A 51 -20.42 4.91 12.93
CA TRP A 51 -19.13 4.84 13.61
C TRP A 51 -18.60 6.26 13.83
N GLN A 52 -18.37 6.63 15.09
CA GLN A 52 -17.71 7.88 15.47
C GLN A 52 -16.49 7.54 16.33
N ARG A 53 -15.28 7.73 15.80
CA ARG A 53 -14.05 7.40 16.55
C ARG A 53 -13.86 8.27 17.80
N TYR A 54 -14.17 9.56 17.68
CA TYR A 54 -14.21 10.52 18.78
C TYR A 54 -15.09 11.72 18.45
N LYS A 55 -15.49 12.47 19.47
CA LYS A 55 -16.27 13.70 19.33
C LYS A 55 -15.53 14.71 18.44
N GLY A 56 -16.16 15.17 17.37
CA GLY A 56 -15.54 16.10 16.40
C GLY A 56 -14.68 15.43 15.34
N TRP A 57 -14.82 14.12 15.12
CA TRP A 57 -14.20 13.43 13.99
C TRP A 57 -14.60 14.08 12.66
N ASP A 58 -13.63 14.19 11.77
CA ASP A 58 -13.75 14.87 10.49
C ASP A 58 -14.82 14.22 9.60
N THR A 59 -15.73 15.05 9.07
CA THR A 59 -16.81 14.64 8.17
C THR A 59 -16.41 14.72 6.69
N ASN A 60 -15.11 14.76 6.39
CA ASN A 60 -14.61 14.78 5.01
C ASN A 60 -15.31 13.75 4.12
N ASP A 61 -15.71 14.22 2.94
CA ASP A 61 -16.37 13.42 1.92
C ASP A 61 -15.32 12.70 1.06
N TRP A 62 -15.22 11.40 1.24
CA TRP A 62 -14.27 10.56 0.53
C TRP A 62 -14.84 9.94 -0.75
N LYS A 63 -16.04 10.35 -1.21
CA LYS A 63 -16.71 9.73 -2.38
C LYS A 63 -15.91 9.79 -3.69
N ASN A 64 -14.95 10.70 -3.77
CA ASN A 64 -14.08 10.89 -4.93
C ASN A 64 -12.75 10.14 -4.83
N TYR A 65 -12.54 9.34 -3.77
CA TYR A 65 -11.32 8.55 -3.56
C TYR A 65 -11.62 7.05 -3.61
N ASN A 66 -10.68 6.29 -4.19
CA ASN A 66 -10.79 4.83 -4.25
C ASN A 66 -11.02 4.25 -2.86
N ASN A 67 -11.92 3.29 -2.78
CA ASN A 67 -12.14 2.49 -1.60
C ASN A 67 -12.26 1.02 -1.99
N LEU A 68 -12.36 0.13 -1.01
CA LEU A 68 -12.41 -1.32 -1.24
C LEU A 68 -13.60 -1.79 -2.08
N THR A 69 -14.62 -0.95 -2.28
CA THR A 69 -15.86 -1.28 -3.01
C THR A 69 -15.99 -0.56 -4.34
N GLN A 70 -15.27 0.55 -4.53
CA GLN A 70 -15.40 1.39 -5.72
C GLN A 70 -14.07 2.06 -6.07
N GLU A 71 -13.67 1.89 -7.32
CA GLU A 71 -12.65 2.72 -7.95
C GLU A 71 -13.31 3.97 -8.53
N VAL A 72 -12.91 5.13 -8.03
CA VAL A 72 -13.40 6.46 -8.44
C VAL A 72 -12.25 7.39 -8.83
N SER A 73 -11.04 6.86 -8.93
CA SER A 73 -9.87 7.59 -9.42
C SER A 73 -10.22 8.32 -10.71
N PRO A 74 -10.03 9.65 -10.77
CA PRO A 74 -10.29 10.38 -11.98
C PRO A 74 -9.42 9.86 -13.13
N ALA A 75 -9.99 9.90 -14.34
CA ALA A 75 -9.26 9.56 -15.55
C ALA A 75 -7.97 10.36 -15.68
N VAL A 76 -7.02 9.83 -16.46
CA VAL A 76 -5.77 10.54 -16.78
C VAL A 76 -6.14 11.88 -17.43
N THR A 77 -5.62 12.96 -16.87
CA THR A 77 -5.90 14.30 -17.37
C THR A 77 -5.04 14.60 -18.59
N PRO A 78 -5.56 15.31 -19.62
CA PRO A 78 -4.71 15.77 -20.72
C PRO A 78 -3.55 16.63 -20.22
N VAL A 79 -2.46 16.66 -21.00
CA VAL A 79 -1.31 17.53 -20.72
C VAL A 79 -1.77 18.98 -20.58
N GLN A 80 -1.41 19.59 -19.46
CA GLN A 80 -1.73 20.96 -19.12
C GLN A 80 -0.87 21.92 -19.95
N LYS A 81 -1.53 22.94 -20.51
CA LYS A 81 -0.90 23.99 -21.32
C LYS A 81 -0.74 25.26 -20.48
N PHE A 82 0.40 25.92 -20.61
CA PHE A 82 0.70 27.17 -19.92
C PHE A 82 1.80 27.92 -20.66
N ASP A 83 1.90 29.22 -20.38
CA ASP A 83 2.96 30.06 -20.91
C ASP A 83 4.28 29.80 -20.17
N SER A 84 5.38 29.75 -20.93
CA SER A 84 6.74 29.51 -20.43
C SER A 84 7.56 30.80 -20.55
N PRO A 85 8.46 31.12 -19.60
CA PRO A 85 8.82 30.35 -18.40
C PRO A 85 7.72 30.38 -17.32
N LEU A 86 7.64 29.30 -16.53
CA LEU A 86 6.72 29.26 -15.40
C LEU A 86 7.14 30.23 -14.31
N THR A 87 6.22 31.12 -13.92
CA THR A 87 6.40 31.99 -12.77
C THR A 87 5.88 31.29 -11.51
N GLY A 88 6.77 31.06 -10.54
CA GLY A 88 6.46 30.49 -9.23
C GLY A 88 7.45 30.95 -8.15
N ASN A 89 7.14 30.71 -6.89
CA ASN A 89 7.96 31.04 -5.73
C ASN A 89 8.70 29.79 -5.22
N ALA A 90 10.02 29.74 -5.42
CA ALA A 90 10.86 28.61 -5.04
C ALA A 90 10.86 28.32 -3.53
N GLU A 91 10.79 29.33 -2.67
CA GLU A 91 10.75 29.10 -1.21
C GLU A 91 9.44 28.45 -0.77
N LYS A 92 8.31 28.86 -1.37
CA LYS A 92 7.02 28.19 -1.16
C LYS A 92 7.05 26.77 -1.71
N GLY A 93 7.61 26.60 -2.90
CA GLY A 93 7.78 25.28 -3.53
C GLY A 93 8.56 24.32 -2.66
N GLN A 94 9.69 24.75 -2.11
CA GLN A 94 10.49 23.94 -1.21
C GLN A 94 9.71 23.49 0.02
N LYS A 95 8.93 24.40 0.63
CA LYS A 95 8.09 24.08 1.79
C LYS A 95 7.03 23.05 1.45
N LEU A 96 6.38 23.18 0.29
CA LEU A 96 5.37 22.23 -0.18
C LEU A 96 5.97 20.85 -0.48
N VAL A 97 7.15 20.81 -1.12
CA VAL A 97 7.89 19.57 -1.40
C VAL A 97 8.26 18.85 -0.10
N ALA A 98 8.62 19.60 0.96
CA ALA A 98 8.97 19.07 2.27
C ALA A 98 7.76 18.75 3.18
N ASP A 99 6.55 19.18 2.81
CA ASP A 99 5.36 19.08 3.67
C ASP A 99 4.85 17.64 3.76
N ARG A 100 4.89 17.08 4.97
CA ARG A 100 4.42 15.71 5.26
C ARG A 100 2.91 15.64 5.45
N SER A 101 2.24 16.76 5.70
CA SER A 101 0.81 16.80 6.03
C SER A 101 -0.10 16.64 4.81
N ARG A 102 0.38 16.98 3.61
CA ARG A 102 -0.41 16.95 2.35
C ARG A 102 -0.04 15.79 1.42
N GLY A 103 0.20 14.62 2.00
CA GLY A 103 0.49 13.40 1.23
C GLY A 103 1.88 12.80 1.42
N GLY A 104 2.54 13.08 2.56
CA GLY A 104 3.77 12.38 2.94
C GLY A 104 5.09 13.00 2.48
N SER A 105 5.07 14.19 1.85
CA SER A 105 6.23 14.90 1.27
C SER A 105 6.87 14.18 0.07
N CYS A 106 7.40 14.95 -0.88
CA CYS A 106 8.21 14.39 -1.97
C CYS A 106 9.46 13.66 -1.45
N TYR A 107 9.98 14.05 -0.27
CA TYR A 107 11.15 13.45 0.37
C TYR A 107 10.92 11.98 0.79
N ALA A 108 9.66 11.57 0.99
CA ALA A 108 9.35 10.17 1.32
C ALA A 108 9.68 9.20 0.18
N CYS A 109 9.72 9.69 -1.06
CA CYS A 109 10.01 8.86 -2.24
C CYS A 109 11.29 9.27 -2.97
N HIS A 110 11.65 10.56 -2.96
CA HIS A 110 12.74 11.12 -3.76
C HIS A 110 13.89 11.65 -2.92
N ILE A 111 15.10 11.54 -3.47
CA ILE A 111 16.28 12.21 -2.93
C ILE A 111 16.26 13.68 -3.39
N LEU A 112 16.26 14.58 -2.40
CA LEU A 112 16.21 16.03 -2.59
C LEU A 112 17.09 16.71 -1.53
N PRO A 113 17.71 17.87 -1.83
CA PRO A 113 18.55 18.57 -0.85
C PRO A 113 17.79 18.99 0.40
N GLY A 114 18.38 18.74 1.57
CA GLY A 114 17.79 19.09 2.87
C GLY A 114 16.80 18.07 3.44
N ALA A 115 16.53 16.97 2.73
CA ALA A 115 15.76 15.85 3.26
C ALA A 115 16.56 15.09 4.34
N THR A 116 15.89 14.70 5.43
CA THR A 116 16.44 13.78 6.44
C THR A 116 15.88 12.39 6.16
N PHE A 117 16.75 11.39 6.03
CA PHE A 117 16.37 10.02 5.63
C PHE A 117 15.45 9.96 4.39
N PRO A 118 15.87 10.50 3.23
CA PRO A 118 15.06 10.45 2.01
C PRO A 118 14.74 9.01 1.61
N GLY A 119 13.62 8.86 0.88
CA GLY A 119 13.27 7.62 0.20
C GLY A 119 14.03 7.44 -1.11
N ASN A 120 13.96 6.23 -1.66
CA ASN A 120 14.57 5.83 -2.93
C ASN A 120 13.62 5.06 -3.85
N VAL A 121 12.30 5.17 -3.62
CA VAL A 121 11.28 4.60 -4.49
C VAL A 121 11.22 5.37 -5.82
N GLY A 122 11.36 6.70 -5.73
CA GLY A 122 11.49 7.59 -6.88
C GLY A 122 12.96 7.90 -7.19
N PRO A 123 13.24 8.45 -8.39
CA PRO A 123 14.58 8.88 -8.78
C PRO A 123 15.11 10.03 -7.91
N ASP A 124 16.42 10.19 -7.88
CA ASP A 124 17.09 11.39 -7.35
C ASP A 124 16.73 12.61 -8.18
N LEU A 125 16.24 13.66 -7.51
CA LEU A 125 15.78 14.91 -8.12
C LEU A 125 16.75 16.08 -7.91
N SER A 126 17.90 15.85 -7.28
CA SER A 126 18.88 16.90 -6.94
C SER A 126 19.48 17.61 -8.16
N THR A 127 19.41 17.00 -9.34
CA THR A 127 19.85 17.57 -10.62
C THR A 127 18.71 17.74 -11.63
N ILE A 128 17.44 17.71 -11.19
CA ILE A 128 16.27 17.70 -12.08
C ILE A 128 16.04 19.04 -12.79
N GLY A 129 16.67 20.12 -12.33
CA GLY A 129 16.48 21.47 -12.84
C GLY A 129 16.87 21.66 -14.31
N THR A 130 17.56 20.69 -14.91
CA THR A 130 17.85 20.65 -16.36
C THR A 130 16.63 20.33 -17.22
N ARG A 131 15.54 19.79 -16.64
CA ARG A 131 14.29 19.50 -17.35
C ARG A 131 13.51 20.77 -17.68
N THR A 132 12.61 20.67 -18.66
CA THR A 132 11.73 21.78 -19.04
C THR A 132 10.63 22.00 -18.01
N ASP A 133 10.16 23.24 -17.89
CA ASP A 133 9.03 23.62 -17.02
C ASP A 133 7.78 22.79 -17.35
N ALA A 134 7.49 22.63 -18.66
CA ALA A 134 6.44 21.78 -19.21
C ALA A 134 6.50 20.34 -18.68
N TYR A 135 7.69 19.74 -18.69
CA TYR A 135 7.89 18.38 -18.21
C TYR A 135 7.65 18.28 -16.70
N LEU A 136 8.30 19.15 -15.91
CA LEU A 136 8.21 19.12 -14.45
C LEU A 136 6.77 19.34 -13.96
N PHE A 137 6.10 20.35 -14.50
CA PHE A 137 4.72 20.65 -14.13
C PHE A 137 3.79 19.48 -14.41
N ASN A 138 3.84 18.93 -15.63
CA ASN A 138 2.93 17.86 -16.03
C ASN A 138 3.24 16.53 -15.32
N TYR A 139 4.50 16.28 -14.97
CA TYR A 139 4.85 15.10 -14.18
C TYR A 139 4.30 15.20 -12.75
N ILE A 140 4.35 16.38 -12.13
CA ILE A 140 3.74 16.59 -10.80
C ILE A 140 2.21 16.57 -10.89
N TYR A 141 1.64 17.19 -11.91
CA TYR A 141 0.19 17.29 -12.08
C TYR A 141 -0.46 15.91 -12.28
N ASP A 142 0.05 15.13 -13.23
CA ASP A 142 -0.40 13.77 -13.52
C ASP A 142 0.69 12.96 -14.23
N ALA A 143 1.53 12.28 -13.44
CA ALA A 143 2.63 11.44 -13.93
C ALA A 143 2.17 10.29 -14.85
N ARG A 144 0.88 9.90 -14.84
CA ARG A 144 0.34 8.81 -15.66
C ARG A 144 0.41 9.12 -17.15
N ASN A 145 0.46 10.41 -17.52
CA ASN A 145 0.70 10.85 -18.89
C ASN A 145 2.08 10.47 -19.43
N VAL A 146 3.06 10.28 -18.55
CA VAL A 146 4.44 9.95 -18.91
C VAL A 146 4.74 8.48 -18.64
N ASN A 147 4.31 7.99 -17.48
CA ASN A 147 4.43 6.58 -17.08
C ASN A 147 3.08 6.08 -16.55
N PRO A 148 2.30 5.34 -17.35
CA PRO A 148 1.01 4.79 -16.91
C PRO A 148 1.10 3.87 -15.68
N ASN A 149 2.27 3.27 -15.43
CA ASN A 149 2.52 2.37 -14.29
C ASN A 149 3.21 3.08 -13.11
N THR A 150 3.18 4.42 -13.08
CA THR A 150 3.78 5.20 -12.00
C THR A 150 3.09 4.94 -10.67
N VAL A 151 3.89 4.87 -9.60
CA VAL A 151 3.38 4.88 -8.21
C VAL A 151 3.30 6.31 -7.64
N MET A 152 3.82 7.30 -8.37
CA MET A 152 3.71 8.71 -7.98
C MET A 152 2.25 9.16 -8.08
N PRO A 153 1.64 9.68 -6.99
CA PRO A 153 0.25 10.12 -7.03
C PRO A 153 0.03 11.24 -8.08
N PRO A 154 -1.11 11.24 -8.79
CA PRO A 154 -1.45 12.31 -9.73
C PRO A 154 -1.97 13.53 -8.96
N TRP A 155 -1.05 14.32 -8.40
CA TRP A 155 -1.35 15.32 -7.37
C TRP A 155 -2.31 16.42 -7.81
N GLY A 156 -2.19 16.89 -9.05
CA GLY A 156 -3.09 17.90 -9.61
C GLY A 156 -4.46 17.33 -9.94
N THR A 157 -4.51 16.13 -10.53
CA THR A 157 -5.77 15.45 -10.86
C THR A 157 -6.59 15.10 -9.63
N HIS A 158 -5.93 14.67 -8.54
CA HIS A 158 -6.59 14.42 -7.26
C HIS A 158 -6.84 15.70 -6.45
N GLN A 159 -6.54 16.89 -7.00
CA GLN A 159 -6.75 18.19 -6.36
C GLN A 159 -6.03 18.32 -5.00
N VAL A 160 -4.95 17.56 -4.80
CA VAL A 160 -4.12 17.67 -3.59
C VAL A 160 -3.32 18.96 -3.63
N PHE A 161 -2.82 19.36 -4.80
CA PHE A 161 -2.16 20.63 -5.04
C PHE A 161 -2.85 21.42 -6.15
N THR A 162 -2.94 22.73 -5.98
CA THR A 162 -3.43 23.63 -7.03
C THR A 162 -2.39 23.80 -8.14
N PRO A 163 -2.78 24.23 -9.35
CA PRO A 163 -1.83 24.57 -10.40
C PRO A 163 -0.75 25.57 -9.93
N GLU A 164 -1.12 26.59 -9.15
CA GLU A 164 -0.20 27.60 -8.61
C GLU A 164 0.82 27.00 -7.65
N GLU A 165 0.39 26.09 -6.76
CA GLU A 165 1.28 25.38 -5.86
C GLU A 165 2.26 24.49 -6.62
N ILE A 166 1.80 23.84 -7.69
CA ILE A 166 2.69 23.05 -8.56
C ILE A 166 3.69 23.97 -9.28
N LYS A 167 3.31 25.18 -9.70
CA LYS A 167 4.27 26.16 -10.26
C LYS A 167 5.33 26.56 -9.24
N ASP A 168 4.95 26.78 -7.98
CA ASP A 168 5.89 27.05 -6.89
C ASP A 168 6.88 25.88 -6.72
N MET A 169 6.40 24.63 -6.72
CA MET A 169 7.25 23.44 -6.67
C MET A 169 8.20 23.36 -7.87
N VAL A 170 7.71 23.60 -9.08
CA VAL A 170 8.54 23.61 -10.29
C VAL A 170 9.63 24.67 -10.18
N ALA A 171 9.31 25.88 -9.71
CA ALA A 171 10.28 26.94 -9.48
C ALA A 171 11.39 26.50 -8.52
N TYR A 172 11.07 25.77 -7.45
CA TYR A 172 12.07 25.15 -6.57
C TYR A 172 12.90 24.09 -7.29
N LEU A 173 12.26 23.12 -7.96
CA LEU A 173 12.96 22.03 -8.65
C LEU A 173 13.92 22.55 -9.73
N LYS A 174 13.60 23.68 -10.37
CA LYS A 174 14.48 24.34 -11.34
C LYS A 174 15.79 24.87 -10.74
N THR A 175 15.83 25.11 -9.43
CA THR A 175 17.07 25.49 -8.72
C THR A 175 18.02 24.30 -8.50
N LEU A 176 17.52 23.07 -8.63
CA LEU A 176 18.25 21.86 -8.29
C LEU A 176 19.13 21.39 -9.45
N THR A 177 20.42 21.67 -9.37
CA THR A 177 21.40 21.37 -10.44
C THR A 177 22.63 20.61 -9.96
N THR A 178 22.72 20.33 -8.65
CA THR A 178 23.87 19.70 -8.02
C THR A 178 23.45 18.44 -7.27
N PRO A 179 24.20 17.32 -7.38
CA PRO A 179 23.90 16.12 -6.63
C PRO A 179 23.77 16.37 -5.12
N THR A 180 22.82 15.69 -4.48
CA THR A 180 22.66 15.78 -3.02
C THR A 180 23.89 15.21 -2.31
N VAL A 181 24.35 15.93 -1.30
CA VAL A 181 25.36 15.43 -0.36
C VAL A 181 24.65 14.99 0.92
N PHE A 182 24.73 13.69 1.23
CA PHE A 182 24.16 13.13 2.46
C PHE A 182 24.99 13.52 3.67
N LYS A 183 24.35 13.77 4.82
CA LYS A 183 25.07 14.15 6.05
C LYS A 183 25.86 13.00 6.65
N SER A 184 25.43 11.77 6.41
CA SER A 184 26.08 10.54 6.87
C SER A 184 25.79 9.37 5.92
N SER A 185 26.47 8.24 6.13
CA SER A 185 26.18 6.98 5.43
C SER A 185 24.75 6.49 5.65
N ASP A 186 24.16 6.80 6.80
CA ASP A 186 22.84 6.27 7.19
C ASP A 186 21.70 7.00 6.50
N GLU A 187 21.94 8.25 6.09
CA GLU A 187 21.00 9.03 5.29
C GLU A 187 20.97 8.58 3.82
N ASP A 188 22.08 8.05 3.29
CA ASP A 188 22.19 7.52 1.93
C ASP A 188 21.39 6.21 1.81
N PRO A 189 20.27 6.19 1.06
CA PRO A 189 19.43 5.00 0.95
C PRO A 189 20.14 3.78 0.35
N ALA A 190 21.22 3.98 -0.44
CA ALA A 190 22.00 2.90 -1.01
C ALA A 190 22.97 2.25 -0.01
N LYS A 191 23.24 2.91 1.13
CA LYS A 191 24.17 2.46 2.16
C LYS A 191 23.51 2.20 3.51
N ARG A 192 22.23 2.57 3.67
CA ARG A 192 21.50 2.36 4.92
C ARG A 192 21.48 0.87 5.29
N PRO A 193 21.86 0.51 6.53
CA PRO A 193 21.81 -0.89 6.95
C PRO A 193 20.36 -1.38 6.92
N VAL A 194 20.17 -2.63 6.50
CA VAL A 194 18.86 -3.29 6.59
C VAL A 194 18.52 -3.42 8.07
N PRO A 195 17.33 -2.96 8.51
CA PRO A 195 16.90 -3.17 9.89
C PRO A 195 16.91 -4.66 10.22
N VAL A 196 17.65 -5.05 11.26
CA VAL A 196 17.63 -6.41 11.80
C VAL A 196 16.61 -6.42 12.92
N GLU A 197 15.51 -7.14 12.72
CA GLU A 197 14.52 -7.38 13.77
C GLU A 197 14.99 -8.55 14.64
N ASN A 198 15.50 -8.24 15.83
CA ASN A 198 16.00 -9.21 16.80
C ASN A 198 15.13 -9.28 18.06
N ARG A 199 14.03 -8.54 18.12
CA ARG A 199 13.15 -8.52 19.28
C ARG A 199 12.26 -9.75 19.25
N ASP A 200 12.05 -10.37 20.41
CA ASP A 200 11.09 -11.45 20.56
C ASP A 200 9.67 -10.85 20.59
N ASN A 201 8.85 -11.17 19.59
CA ASN A 201 7.47 -10.68 19.52
C ASN A 201 6.56 -11.29 20.60
N LEU A 202 7.03 -12.30 21.33
CA LEU A 202 6.36 -12.91 22.48
C LEU A 202 6.85 -12.36 23.83
N ASP A 203 7.85 -11.49 23.84
CA ASP A 203 8.26 -10.78 25.05
C ASP A 203 7.24 -9.68 25.36
N GLU A 204 6.66 -9.70 26.56
CA GLU A 204 5.69 -8.73 27.04
C GLU A 204 6.24 -7.30 27.18
N PHE A 205 7.56 -7.15 27.36
CA PHE A 205 8.23 -5.85 27.41
C PHE A 205 8.44 -5.26 26.01
N VAL A 206 8.46 -6.10 24.98
CA VAL A 206 8.58 -5.71 23.56
C VAL A 206 7.20 -5.52 22.94
N ASN A 207 6.28 -6.42 23.24
CA ASN A 207 4.94 -6.49 22.66
C ASN A 207 3.87 -6.36 23.77
N PRO A 208 3.32 -5.15 23.99
CA PRO A 208 2.31 -4.96 25.03
C PRO A 208 1.02 -5.77 24.77
N ALA A 209 0.79 -6.28 23.56
CA ALA A 209 -0.34 -7.16 23.27
C ALA A 209 -0.22 -8.52 23.98
N MET A 210 0.96 -8.93 24.44
CA MET A 210 1.14 -10.19 25.19
C MET A 210 0.33 -10.20 26.49
N VAL A 211 0.11 -9.02 27.10
CA VAL A 211 -0.75 -8.86 28.28
C VAL A 211 -2.20 -9.30 27.99
N ALA A 212 -2.65 -9.19 26.75
CA ALA A 212 -4.01 -9.58 26.36
C ALA A 212 -4.20 -11.10 26.23
N ILE A 213 -3.12 -11.91 26.25
CA ILE A 213 -3.23 -13.37 26.06
C ILE A 213 -4.05 -14.01 27.18
N GLU A 214 -3.83 -13.62 28.44
CA GLU A 214 -4.59 -14.14 29.58
C GLU A 214 -6.08 -13.78 29.46
N THR A 215 -6.36 -12.54 29.01
CA THR A 215 -7.73 -12.09 28.75
C THR A 215 -8.37 -12.91 27.63
N GLY A 216 -7.64 -13.16 26.54
CA GLY A 216 -8.09 -14.00 25.44
C GLY A 216 -8.40 -15.43 25.89
N GLN A 217 -7.54 -16.04 26.71
CA GLN A 217 -7.78 -17.37 27.28
C GLN A 217 -9.02 -17.39 28.19
N LYS A 218 -9.21 -16.36 29.02
CA LYS A 218 -10.40 -16.24 29.87
C LYS A 218 -11.67 -16.15 29.03
N LEU A 219 -11.69 -15.27 28.02
CA LEU A 219 -12.85 -15.09 27.14
C LEU A 219 -13.14 -16.35 26.31
N PHE A 220 -12.12 -17.04 25.84
CA PHE A 220 -12.27 -18.29 25.07
C PHE A 220 -12.98 -19.40 25.85
N ASN A 221 -12.75 -19.45 27.16
CA ASN A 221 -13.36 -20.43 28.06
C ASN A 221 -14.70 -19.96 28.65
N GLN A 222 -15.04 -18.67 28.50
CA GLN A 222 -16.22 -18.09 29.12
C GLN A 222 -17.51 -18.60 28.47
N VAL A 223 -18.34 -19.24 29.27
CA VAL A 223 -19.66 -19.69 28.85
C VAL A 223 -20.60 -18.49 28.76
N SER A 224 -21.13 -18.24 27.57
CA SER A 224 -22.12 -17.19 27.34
C SER A 224 -23.43 -17.49 28.06
N SER A 225 -24.03 -16.47 28.67
CA SER A 225 -25.31 -16.57 29.38
C SER A 225 -26.50 -16.82 28.45
N SER A 226 -26.40 -16.46 27.16
CA SER A 226 -27.51 -16.54 26.21
C SER A 226 -27.71 -17.93 25.61
N MET A 227 -26.63 -18.66 25.32
CA MET A 227 -26.70 -20.00 24.71
C MET A 227 -25.99 -21.10 25.50
N ASN A 228 -25.46 -20.79 26.69
CA ASN A 228 -24.72 -21.73 27.55
C ASN A 228 -23.57 -22.46 26.81
N LYS A 229 -22.86 -21.72 25.95
CA LYS A 229 -21.71 -22.21 25.16
C LYS A 229 -20.54 -21.21 25.22
N SER A 230 -19.32 -21.71 25.06
CA SER A 230 -18.07 -20.96 24.89
C SER A 230 -17.34 -21.41 23.61
N CYS A 231 -16.30 -20.68 23.22
CA CYS A 231 -15.45 -21.05 22.07
C CYS A 231 -14.88 -22.47 22.24
N LYS A 232 -14.46 -22.81 23.47
CA LYS A 232 -13.90 -24.12 23.81
C LYS A 232 -14.84 -25.29 23.53
N ASN A 233 -16.16 -25.10 23.54
CA ASN A 233 -17.10 -26.19 23.28
C ASN A 233 -16.99 -26.76 21.86
N CYS A 234 -16.56 -25.95 20.88
CA CYS A 234 -16.36 -26.37 19.49
C CYS A 234 -14.88 -26.40 19.07
N HIS A 235 -14.02 -25.65 19.77
CA HIS A 235 -12.58 -25.55 19.51
C HIS A 235 -11.80 -26.00 20.75
N ASP A 236 -11.74 -27.31 20.97
CA ASP A 236 -11.19 -27.92 22.17
C ASP A 236 -9.66 -27.85 22.29
N ASP A 237 -8.96 -27.86 21.15
CA ASP A 237 -7.53 -27.57 21.01
C ASP A 237 -7.26 -26.29 20.18
N PRO A 238 -7.29 -25.11 20.81
CA PRO A 238 -7.07 -23.85 20.11
C PRO A 238 -5.65 -23.69 19.54
N LYS A 239 -4.65 -24.38 20.11
CA LYS A 239 -3.25 -24.24 19.65
C LYS A 239 -3.08 -24.83 18.25
N GLU A 240 -3.69 -25.98 18.01
CA GLU A 240 -3.67 -26.58 16.67
C GLU A 240 -4.75 -25.97 15.76
N ALA A 241 -5.95 -25.69 16.27
CA ALA A 241 -7.04 -25.13 15.47
C ALA A 241 -6.73 -23.75 14.87
N PHE A 242 -5.96 -22.91 15.59
CA PHE A 242 -5.70 -21.52 15.17
C PHE A 242 -4.25 -21.22 14.79
N LYS A 243 -3.37 -22.24 14.75
CA LYS A 243 -1.92 -22.10 14.51
C LYS A 243 -1.54 -21.17 13.35
N THR A 244 -2.29 -21.21 12.26
CA THR A 244 -2.08 -20.34 11.08
C THR A 244 -3.33 -19.57 10.67
N TRP A 245 -4.43 -19.73 11.40
CA TRP A 245 -5.75 -19.26 10.98
C TRP A 245 -5.78 -17.75 10.78
N ALA A 246 -5.24 -16.98 11.73
CA ALA A 246 -5.19 -15.52 11.67
C ALA A 246 -4.40 -15.01 10.45
N ALA A 247 -3.34 -15.74 10.05
CA ALA A 247 -2.55 -15.42 8.86
C ALA A 247 -3.28 -15.72 7.53
N THR A 248 -4.45 -16.38 7.57
CA THR A 248 -5.30 -16.60 6.39
C THR A 248 -6.37 -15.52 6.19
N MET A 249 -6.40 -14.50 7.05
CA MET A 249 -7.31 -13.37 7.00
C MET A 249 -6.59 -12.12 6.43
N PRO A 250 -7.31 -11.15 5.85
CA PRO A 250 -8.76 -11.05 5.69
C PRO A 250 -9.29 -11.96 4.59
N LYS A 251 -10.59 -12.31 4.67
CA LYS A 251 -11.31 -13.09 3.65
C LYS A 251 -12.52 -12.35 3.13
N PHE A 252 -12.91 -12.61 1.89
CA PHE A 252 -14.14 -12.08 1.33
C PHE A 252 -15.33 -12.89 1.84
N GLU A 253 -16.35 -12.25 2.39
CA GLU A 253 -17.60 -12.89 2.82
C GLU A 253 -18.70 -12.59 1.80
N PRO A 254 -19.06 -13.57 0.92
CA PRO A 254 -20.00 -13.34 -0.17
C PRO A 254 -21.39 -12.92 0.29
N ARG A 255 -21.85 -13.39 1.46
CA ARG A 255 -23.18 -13.07 2.00
C ARG A 255 -23.29 -11.60 2.44
N LEU A 256 -22.18 -11.01 2.89
CA LEU A 256 -22.08 -9.60 3.28
C LEU A 256 -21.52 -8.71 2.16
N LYS A 257 -21.01 -9.30 1.07
CA LYS A 257 -20.37 -8.62 -0.06
C LYS A 257 -19.22 -7.70 0.37
N LYS A 258 -18.39 -8.16 1.31
CA LYS A 258 -17.24 -7.38 1.80
C LYS A 258 -16.12 -8.27 2.34
N MET A 259 -14.93 -7.68 2.42
CA MET A 259 -13.81 -8.26 3.19
C MET A 259 -14.11 -8.17 4.68
N ILE A 260 -13.88 -9.25 5.42
CA ILE A 260 -13.94 -9.25 6.88
C ILE A 260 -12.58 -9.67 7.47
N GLY A 261 -12.17 -8.98 8.53
CA GLY A 261 -10.99 -9.29 9.32
C GLY A 261 -11.28 -10.26 10.46
N VAL A 262 -10.25 -10.57 11.25
CA VAL A 262 -10.34 -11.49 12.41
C VAL A 262 -11.38 -11.01 13.42
N GLU A 263 -11.37 -9.73 13.78
CA GLU A 263 -12.26 -9.16 14.80
C GLU A 263 -13.74 -9.26 14.40
N GLU A 264 -14.08 -8.76 13.20
CA GLU A 264 -15.46 -8.83 12.71
C GLU A 264 -15.95 -10.27 12.57
N LEU A 265 -15.08 -11.19 12.13
CA LEU A 265 -15.41 -12.62 12.09
C LEU A 265 -15.73 -13.13 13.50
N ILE A 266 -14.87 -12.88 14.49
CA ILE A 266 -15.09 -13.31 15.89
C ILE A 266 -16.40 -12.73 16.43
N THR A 267 -16.66 -11.44 16.25
CA THR A 267 -17.90 -10.79 16.70
C THR A 267 -19.15 -11.46 16.14
N ARG A 268 -19.19 -11.66 14.81
CA ARG A 268 -20.34 -12.26 14.14
C ARG A 268 -20.48 -13.74 14.44
N HIS A 269 -19.37 -14.47 14.50
CA HIS A 269 -19.35 -15.89 14.80
C HIS A 269 -19.78 -16.17 16.24
N ALA A 270 -19.30 -15.39 17.21
CA ALA A 270 -19.67 -15.52 18.62
C ALA A 270 -21.17 -15.29 18.81
N ARG A 271 -21.75 -14.24 18.19
CA ARG A 271 -23.19 -13.99 18.22
C ARG A 271 -24.00 -15.16 17.65
N ALA A 272 -23.57 -15.73 16.53
CA ALA A 272 -24.30 -16.83 15.87
C ALA A 272 -24.20 -18.19 16.60
N THR A 273 -23.10 -18.45 17.31
CA THR A 273 -22.82 -19.80 17.86
C THR A 273 -22.90 -19.90 19.38
N THR A 274 -22.54 -18.83 20.08
CA THR A 274 -22.52 -18.74 21.55
C THR A 274 -23.50 -17.69 22.07
N GLY A 275 -23.98 -16.80 21.21
CA GLY A 275 -24.81 -15.66 21.59
C GLY A 275 -24.05 -14.60 22.41
N ALA A 276 -22.73 -14.70 22.53
CA ALA A 276 -21.91 -13.66 23.13
C ALA A 276 -21.74 -12.47 22.16
N ASP A 277 -21.75 -11.26 22.69
CA ASP A 277 -21.53 -10.04 21.92
C ASP A 277 -20.17 -9.43 22.27
N TYR A 278 -19.15 -9.76 21.48
CA TYR A 278 -17.83 -9.14 21.56
C TYR A 278 -17.74 -8.08 20.46
N PRO A 279 -17.89 -6.78 20.75
CA PRO A 279 -17.85 -5.75 19.71
C PRO A 279 -16.51 -5.78 18.97
N ALA A 280 -16.55 -5.61 17.64
CA ALA A 280 -15.36 -5.49 16.81
C ALA A 280 -14.79 -4.07 17.01
N GLN A 281 -14.19 -3.82 18.17
CA GLN A 281 -13.35 -2.67 18.55
C GLN A 281 -13.02 -2.76 20.05
N SER A 282 -11.73 -2.67 20.38
CA SER A 282 -11.31 -2.15 21.68
C SER A 282 -11.69 -0.67 21.75
N GLU A 283 -12.39 -0.25 22.80
CA GLU A 283 -12.43 1.16 23.20
C GLU A 283 -11.01 1.69 23.47
#